data_AF-A0A969ETB1-F1
#
_entry.id   AF-A0A969ETB1-F1
#
_cell.length_a   1.000
_cell.length_b   1.000
_cell.length_c   1.000
_cell.angle_alpha   90.00
_cell.angle_beta   90.00
_cell.angle_gamma   90.00
#
_symmetry.space_group_name_H-M   'P 1'
#
loop_
_entity.id
_entity.type
_entity.pdbx_description
1 polymer ?
#
loop_
_entity_poly.entity_id
_entity_poly.type
_entity_poly.pdbx_seq_one_letter_code
_entity_poly.pdbx_strand_id
1 'polypeptide(L)'
;MTNRRHFCLMWILLLLGLGLSGCGGNDDDTISAQFSERTQRELETTVGQLFQELGVPGMMVGLWVPNVGKWTRAYGVSNRETGEPMHFDQHVRIGSVTKTFTVTLILQLQDAGLLNINDTLDQYFDTDPNSDKITLTQPIPNADRITLKNLANMTSGLASYTFDPVFQDAFFGNPQLTMATAGSGQYRHRQHRCRLPVCAAGLLRTGHRLVLQQHQHGDARFGG
;
A
#
# COMPACT_ATOMS: atom_id res chain seq x y z
N MET A 1 -67.95 -17.47 39.15
CA MET A 1 -67.37 -16.51 40.10
C MET A 1 -66.52 -17.36 41.04
N THR A 2 -65.20 -17.34 41.10
CA THR A 2 -64.19 -16.26 41.13
C THR A 2 -62.83 -16.95 41.04
N ASN A 3 -62.04 -16.85 39.95
CA ASN A 3 -60.57 -16.95 40.02
C ASN A 3 -59.77 -16.64 38.74
N ARG A 4 -60.26 -15.78 37.83
CA ARG A 4 -59.52 -15.40 36.61
C ARG A 4 -58.72 -14.09 36.74
N ARG A 5 -58.85 -13.37 37.85
CA ARG A 5 -58.22 -12.04 38.04
C ARG A 5 -56.81 -12.10 38.64
N HIS A 6 -56.45 -13.18 39.34
CA HIS A 6 -55.14 -13.30 39.98
C HIS A 6 -54.03 -13.82 39.05
N PHE A 7 -54.38 -14.56 37.98
CA PHE A 7 -53.39 -15.09 37.04
C PHE A 7 -52.82 -14.03 36.09
N CYS A 8 -53.58 -12.97 35.81
CA CYS A 8 -53.15 -11.89 34.90
C CYS A 8 -52.24 -10.87 35.60
N LEU A 9 -52.45 -10.62 36.90
CA LEU A 9 -51.62 -9.70 37.70
C LEU A 9 -50.24 -10.28 38.03
N MET A 10 -50.08 -11.60 38.07
CA MET A 10 -48.80 -12.26 38.38
C MET A 10 -47.81 -12.24 37.20
N TRP A 11 -48.29 -12.14 35.96
CA TRP A 11 -47.43 -12.01 34.77
C TRP A 11 -46.94 -10.58 34.52
N ILE A 12 -47.67 -9.57 34.98
CA ILE A 12 -47.30 -8.16 34.82
C ILE A 12 -46.19 -7.76 35.82
N LEU A 13 -46.12 -8.40 36.98
CA LEU A 13 -45.07 -8.16 37.98
C LEU A 13 -43.74 -8.88 37.66
N LEU A 14 -43.73 -9.92 36.81
CA LEU A 14 -42.49 -10.59 36.39
C LEU A 14 -41.74 -9.84 35.27
N LEU A 15 -42.43 -8.94 34.55
CA LEU A 15 -41.85 -8.12 33.47
C LEU A 15 -41.32 -6.76 33.95
N LEU A 16 -41.61 -6.36 35.21
CA LEU A 16 -41.18 -5.08 35.77
C LEU A 16 -39.92 -5.15 36.65
N GLY A 17 -39.32 -6.34 36.83
CA GLY A 17 -38.28 -6.60 37.84
C GLY A 17 -36.86 -6.87 37.34
N LEU A 18 -36.57 -6.75 36.04
CA LEU A 18 -35.22 -6.98 35.48
C LEU A 18 -34.59 -5.70 34.89
N GLY A 19 -34.86 -4.57 35.53
CA GLY A 19 -34.04 -3.38 35.40
C GLY A 19 -33.30 -3.15 36.70
N LEU A 20 -32.02 -3.56 36.76
CA LEU A 20 -30.91 -2.82 37.37
C LEU A 20 -29.62 -3.67 37.41
N SER A 21 -28.54 -3.00 37.03
CA SER A 21 -27.15 -3.25 37.44
C SER A 21 -26.32 -4.25 36.61
N GLY A 22 -25.99 -3.83 35.40
CA GLY A 22 -24.78 -4.25 34.69
C GLY A 22 -23.91 -3.05 34.32
N CYS A 23 -23.30 -2.38 35.30
CA CYS A 23 -22.13 -1.53 35.03
C CYS A 23 -20.90 -2.45 34.94
N GLY A 24 -20.76 -3.13 33.81
CA GLY A 24 -19.47 -3.64 33.36
C GLY A 24 -18.83 -2.55 32.50
N GLY A 25 -17.66 -2.06 32.89
CA GLY A 25 -16.87 -1.17 32.05
C GLY A 25 -16.51 -1.92 30.77
N ASN A 26 -17.19 -1.57 29.69
CA ASN A 26 -16.81 -2.02 28.36
C ASN A 26 -15.75 -1.05 27.85
N ASP A 27 -14.48 -1.43 27.98
CA ASP A 27 -13.34 -0.84 27.27
C ASP A 27 -13.40 -1.17 25.76
N ASP A 28 -14.58 -1.05 25.14
CA ASP A 28 -14.88 -1.48 23.77
C ASP A 28 -15.57 -0.38 22.94
N ASP A 29 -15.52 0.88 23.41
CA ASP A 29 -16.12 2.04 22.73
C ASP A 29 -15.20 2.68 21.68
N THR A 30 -14.10 2.01 21.31
CA THR A 30 -13.11 2.58 20.35
C THR A 30 -13.41 2.23 18.89
N ILE A 31 -14.38 1.34 18.59
CA ILE A 31 -14.59 0.83 17.22
C ILE A 31 -15.83 1.41 16.50
N SER A 32 -16.71 2.17 17.15
CA SER A 32 -17.94 2.65 16.48
C SER A 32 -18.12 4.17 16.39
N ALA A 33 -17.08 4.98 16.64
CA ALA A 33 -17.19 6.41 16.41
C ALA A 33 -17.51 6.68 14.93
N GLN A 34 -18.58 7.43 14.66
CA GLN A 34 -18.96 7.88 13.33
C GLN A 34 -19.09 9.40 13.34
N PHE A 35 -18.66 10.03 12.24
CA PHE A 35 -18.87 11.46 12.07
C PHE A 35 -20.36 11.81 12.14
N SER A 36 -20.68 13.00 12.65
CA SER A 36 -22.07 13.49 12.67
C SER A 36 -22.67 13.51 11.26
N GLU A 37 -23.99 13.30 11.13
CA GLU A 37 -24.67 13.35 9.82
C GLU A 37 -24.45 14.68 9.08
N ARG A 38 -24.29 15.78 9.84
CA ARG A 38 -23.94 17.07 9.26
C ARG A 38 -22.56 17.02 8.60
N THR A 39 -21.56 16.55 9.33
CA THR A 39 -20.19 16.42 8.82
C THR A 39 -20.12 15.44 7.65
N GLN A 40 -20.83 14.33 7.70
CA GLN A 40 -20.87 13.38 6.58
C GLN A 40 -21.46 14.02 5.31
N ARG A 41 -22.54 14.80 5.42
CA ARG A 41 -23.13 15.54 4.28
C ARG A 41 -22.20 16.63 3.74
N GLU A 42 -21.51 17.35 4.63
CA GLU A 42 -20.50 18.33 4.23
C GLU A 42 -19.35 17.65 3.46
N LEU A 43 -18.82 16.53 3.98
CA LEU A 43 -17.80 15.73 3.29
C LEU A 43 -18.27 15.21 1.93
N GLU A 44 -19.49 14.66 1.85
CA GLU A 44 -20.06 14.16 0.59
C GLU A 44 -20.19 15.27 -0.46
N THR A 45 -20.64 16.45 -0.04
CA THR A 45 -20.81 17.60 -0.94
C THR A 45 -19.47 18.09 -1.45
N THR A 46 -18.50 18.33 -0.55
CA THR A 46 -17.18 18.86 -0.90
C THR A 46 -16.39 17.88 -1.77
N VAL A 47 -16.37 16.60 -1.39
CA VAL A 47 -15.63 15.58 -2.16
C VAL A 47 -16.33 15.29 -3.50
N GLY A 48 -17.67 15.34 -3.53
CA GLY A 48 -18.44 15.23 -4.76
C GLY A 48 -18.14 16.36 -5.75
N GLN A 49 -18.03 17.60 -5.28
CA GLN A 49 -17.62 18.75 -6.10
C GLN A 49 -16.19 18.57 -6.63
N LEU A 50 -15.25 18.22 -5.75
CA LEU A 50 -13.86 17.97 -6.13
C LEU A 50 -13.74 16.87 -7.20
N PHE A 51 -14.54 15.81 -7.08
CA PHE A 51 -14.57 14.75 -8.09
C PHE A 51 -14.94 15.28 -9.49
N GLN A 52 -15.95 16.15 -9.56
CA GLN A 52 -16.37 16.77 -10.82
C GLN A 52 -15.29 17.70 -11.39
N GLU A 53 -14.62 18.47 -10.54
CA GLU A 53 -13.56 19.40 -10.94
C GLU A 53 -12.30 18.69 -11.46
N LEU A 54 -11.93 17.56 -10.84
CA LEU A 54 -10.73 16.80 -11.22
C LEU A 54 -10.87 16.12 -12.59
N GLY A 55 -12.09 15.84 -13.05
CA GLY A 55 -12.33 15.15 -14.32
C GLY A 55 -11.71 13.75 -14.41
N VAL A 56 -11.43 13.11 -13.27
CA VAL A 56 -10.84 11.78 -13.21
C VAL A 56 -11.90 10.69 -13.38
N PRO A 57 -11.57 9.53 -14.00
CA PRO A 57 -12.54 8.45 -14.21
C PRO A 57 -13.13 7.86 -12.93
N GLY A 58 -12.33 7.84 -11.85
CA GLY A 58 -12.76 7.34 -10.56
C GLY A 58 -11.84 7.81 -9.45
N MET A 59 -12.36 7.82 -8.22
CA MET A 59 -11.67 8.34 -7.03
C MET A 59 -12.11 7.59 -5.79
N MET A 60 -11.18 7.32 -4.88
CA MET A 60 -11.46 6.78 -3.55
C MET A 60 -10.95 7.74 -2.48
N VAL A 61 -11.75 7.96 -1.44
CA VAL A 61 -11.41 8.85 -0.33
C VAL A 61 -11.77 8.18 0.98
N GLY A 62 -10.84 8.21 1.93
CA GLY A 62 -11.06 7.72 3.29
C GLY A 62 -10.52 8.70 4.32
N LEU A 63 -11.30 8.92 5.37
CA LEU A 63 -10.98 9.76 6.52
C LEU A 63 -11.18 8.92 7.80
N TRP A 64 -10.17 8.91 8.65
CA TRP A 64 -10.20 8.24 9.95
C TRP A 64 -9.63 9.18 10.99
N VAL A 65 -10.43 9.49 12.00
CA VAL A 65 -10.02 10.31 13.14
C VAL A 65 -10.30 9.50 14.42
N PRO A 66 -9.28 9.19 15.22
CA PRO A 66 -9.45 8.43 16.46
C PRO A 66 -10.53 9.07 17.36
N ASN A 67 -11.43 8.25 17.90
CA ASN A 67 -12.52 8.66 18.79
C ASN A 67 -13.54 9.65 18.19
N VAL A 68 -13.46 9.97 16.89
CA VAL A 68 -14.41 10.86 16.20
C VAL A 68 -15.14 10.12 15.09
N GLY A 69 -14.39 9.41 14.24
CA GLY A 69 -14.97 8.39 13.38
C GLY A 69 -14.29 8.17 12.05
N LYS A 70 -14.94 7.32 11.24
CA LYS A 70 -14.50 6.90 9.91
C LYS A 70 -15.51 7.33 8.86
N TRP A 71 -15.03 7.78 7.71
CA TRP A 71 -15.83 8.05 6.52
C TRP A 71 -15.07 7.62 5.27
N THR A 72 -15.70 6.85 4.41
CA THR A 72 -15.08 6.33 3.17
C THR A 72 -16.07 6.40 2.03
N ARG A 73 -15.62 6.86 0.85
CA ARG A 73 -16.43 6.91 -0.37
C ARG A 73 -15.58 6.56 -1.59
N ALA A 74 -16.25 6.01 -2.59
CA ALA A 74 -15.71 5.80 -3.92
C ALA A 74 -16.65 6.47 -4.93
N TYR A 75 -16.07 7.08 -5.97
CA TYR A 75 -16.77 7.80 -7.02
C TYR A 75 -16.29 7.31 -8.38
N GLY A 76 -17.19 7.31 -9.36
CA GLY A 76 -16.87 6.96 -10.75
C GLY A 76 -16.63 5.47 -10.98
N VAL A 77 -15.77 5.18 -11.95
CA VAL A 77 -15.51 3.82 -12.46
C VAL A 77 -14.04 3.43 -12.24
N SER A 78 -13.80 2.16 -11.93
CA SER A 78 -12.47 1.55 -11.90
C SER A 78 -11.99 1.16 -13.30
N ASN A 79 -12.92 0.89 -14.22
CA ASN A 79 -12.63 0.53 -15.60
C ASN A 79 -13.55 1.29 -16.57
N ARG A 80 -12.93 2.06 -17.49
CA ARG A 80 -13.64 2.91 -18.46
C ARG A 80 -14.27 2.13 -19.61
N GLU A 81 -13.75 0.95 -19.93
CA GLU A 81 -14.24 0.11 -21.03
C GLU A 81 -15.44 -0.71 -20.58
N THR A 82 -15.36 -1.33 -19.41
CA THR A 82 -16.45 -2.17 -18.87
C THR A 82 -17.49 -1.36 -18.10
N GLY A 83 -17.16 -0.13 -17.67
CA GLY A 83 -18.02 0.68 -16.81
C GLY A 83 -18.09 0.16 -15.37
N GLU A 84 -17.15 -0.70 -14.95
CA GLU A 84 -17.11 -1.25 -13.60
C GLU A 84 -17.03 -0.12 -12.56
N PRO A 85 -17.95 -0.07 -11.58
CA PRO A 85 -17.91 0.95 -10.53
C PRO A 85 -16.62 0.89 -9.70
N MET A 86 -16.15 2.06 -9.27
CA MET A 86 -15.08 2.14 -8.28
C MET A 86 -15.62 1.73 -6.91
N HIS A 87 -14.91 0.83 -6.21
CA HIS A 87 -15.23 0.40 -4.84
C HIS A 87 -14.06 0.68 -3.91
N PHE A 88 -14.36 1.02 -2.64
CA PHE A 88 -13.34 1.45 -1.68
C PHE A 88 -12.34 0.35 -1.28
N ASP A 89 -12.72 -0.91 -1.43
CA ASP A 89 -11.94 -2.11 -1.13
C ASP A 89 -11.13 -2.63 -2.34
N GLN A 90 -11.18 -1.94 -3.48
CA GLN A 90 -10.37 -2.28 -4.65
C GLN A 90 -8.89 -1.92 -4.47
N HIS A 91 -8.04 -2.69 -5.14
CA HIS A 91 -6.60 -2.41 -5.20
C HIS A 91 -6.29 -1.36 -6.27
N VAL A 92 -5.47 -0.38 -5.92
CA VAL A 92 -4.97 0.64 -6.85
C VAL A 92 -3.46 0.77 -6.79
N ARG A 93 -2.87 1.24 -7.90
CA ARG A 93 -1.44 1.57 -7.95
C ARG A 93 -1.18 2.89 -7.23
N ILE A 94 -0.56 2.82 -6.06
CA ILE A 94 -0.30 3.99 -5.20
C ILE A 94 0.92 4.84 -5.61
N GLY A 95 1.64 4.44 -6.66
CA GLY A 95 2.74 5.22 -7.23
C GLY A 95 3.83 5.59 -6.21
N SER A 96 4.13 6.88 -6.08
CA SER A 96 5.22 7.38 -5.23
C SER A 96 5.02 7.15 -3.73
N VAL A 97 3.81 6.80 -3.28
CA VAL A 97 3.58 6.41 -1.88
C VAL A 97 4.43 5.18 -1.50
N THR A 98 4.74 4.30 -2.45
CA THR A 98 5.65 3.14 -2.25
C THR A 98 7.03 3.53 -1.71
N LYS A 99 7.51 4.75 -1.97
CA LYS A 99 8.82 5.22 -1.47
C LYS A 99 8.85 5.28 0.06
N THR A 100 7.75 5.69 0.69
CA THR A 100 7.65 5.73 2.15
C THR A 100 7.83 4.34 2.74
N PHE A 101 7.15 3.33 2.20
CA PHE A 101 7.32 1.94 2.62
C PHE A 101 8.78 1.47 2.46
N THR A 102 9.41 1.83 1.35
CA THR A 102 10.81 1.48 1.10
C THR A 102 11.75 2.11 2.11
N VAL A 103 11.64 3.42 2.36
CA VAL A 103 12.47 4.12 3.35
C VAL A 103 12.27 3.49 4.73
N THR A 104 11.02 3.17 5.10
CA THR A 104 10.72 2.49 6.38
C THR A 104 11.45 1.15 6.48
N LEU A 105 11.46 0.33 5.44
CA LEU A 105 12.22 -0.94 5.43
C LEU A 105 13.72 -0.70 5.61
N ILE A 106 14.28 0.31 4.97
CA ILE A 106 15.71 0.65 5.12
C ILE A 106 16.02 1.08 6.55
N LEU A 107 15.15 1.89 7.17
CA LEU A 107 15.32 2.30 8.57
C LEU A 107 15.19 1.11 9.52
N GLN A 108 14.23 0.20 9.30
CA GLN A 108 14.09 -1.02 10.09
C GLN A 108 15.32 -1.93 9.97
N LEU A 109 15.92 -2.02 8.79
CA LEU A 109 17.16 -2.78 8.60
C LEU A 109 18.36 -2.12 9.27
N GLN A 110 18.39 -0.79 9.32
CA GLN A 110 19.38 -0.07 10.11
C GLN A 110 19.22 -0.36 11.61
N ASP A 111 17.99 -0.31 12.13
CA ASP A 111 17.71 -0.61 13.53
C ASP A 111 18.08 -2.06 13.88
N ALA A 112 17.95 -2.97 12.92
CA ALA A 112 18.40 -4.36 13.04
C ALA A 112 19.93 -4.55 12.87
N GLY A 113 20.68 -3.48 12.60
CA GLY A 113 22.13 -3.52 12.38
C GLY A 113 22.56 -4.23 11.08
N LEU A 114 21.64 -4.40 10.13
CA LEU A 114 21.88 -5.14 8.88
C LEU A 114 22.41 -4.25 7.75
N LEU A 115 22.22 -2.94 7.86
CA LEU A 115 22.78 -1.92 6.96
C LEU A 115 23.01 -0.63 7.75
N ASN A 116 23.79 0.31 7.20
CA ASN A 116 23.86 1.68 7.72
C ASN A 116 23.38 2.66 6.65
N ILE A 117 22.45 3.55 6.98
CA ILE A 117 21.91 4.51 6.01
C ILE A 117 22.98 5.47 5.47
N ASN A 118 24.12 5.60 6.14
CA ASN A 118 25.25 6.41 5.69
C ASN A 118 26.22 5.63 4.78
N ASP A 119 25.96 4.34 4.53
CA ASP A 119 26.75 3.58 3.57
C ASP A 119 26.55 4.11 2.16
N THR A 120 27.63 4.04 1.39
CA THR A 120 27.72 4.48 0.01
C THR A 120 27.20 3.41 -0.95
N LEU A 121 26.71 3.81 -2.13
CA LEU A 121 26.07 2.89 -3.07
C LEU A 121 27.03 1.83 -3.62
N ASP A 122 28.30 2.16 -3.78
CA ASP A 122 29.34 1.23 -4.23
C ASP A 122 29.55 0.04 -3.28
N GLN A 123 29.09 0.12 -2.03
CA GLN A 123 29.11 -1.01 -1.10
C GLN A 123 28.06 -2.07 -1.45
N TYR A 124 26.98 -1.69 -2.13
CA TYR A 124 25.83 -2.55 -2.44
C TYR A 124 25.73 -2.93 -3.91
N PHE A 125 26.22 -2.07 -4.80
CA PHE A 125 26.09 -2.22 -6.25
C PHE A 125 27.45 -2.36 -6.92
N ASP A 126 27.49 -3.19 -7.97
CA ASP A 126 28.69 -3.43 -8.78
C ASP A 126 28.29 -3.65 -10.25
N THR A 127 29.23 -3.51 -11.17
CA THR A 127 29.04 -3.89 -12.58
C THR A 127 29.63 -5.26 -12.90
N ASP A 128 30.47 -5.83 -12.02
CA ASP A 128 30.97 -7.19 -12.20
C ASP A 128 29.85 -8.22 -11.93
N PRO A 129 29.46 -9.05 -12.91
CA PRO A 129 28.47 -10.11 -12.71
C PRO A 129 28.94 -11.22 -11.76
N ASN A 130 30.23 -11.27 -11.41
CA ASN A 130 30.79 -12.21 -10.43
C ASN A 130 30.93 -11.61 -9.03
N SER A 131 30.52 -10.36 -8.83
CA SER A 131 30.54 -9.70 -7.52
C SER A 131 29.50 -10.31 -6.59
N ASP A 132 29.77 -10.31 -5.28
CA ASP A 132 28.79 -10.67 -4.24
C ASP A 132 27.71 -9.57 -4.05
N LYS A 133 27.84 -8.45 -4.77
CA LYS A 133 26.96 -7.27 -4.76
C LYS A 133 25.85 -7.36 -5.81
N ILE A 134 24.93 -6.40 -5.81
CA ILE A 134 23.89 -6.27 -6.82
C ILE A 134 24.53 -5.84 -8.14
N THR A 135 24.45 -6.69 -9.16
CA THR A 135 24.96 -6.35 -10.49
C THR A 135 24.05 -5.36 -11.22
N LEU A 136 24.65 -4.30 -11.72
CA LEU A 136 24.03 -3.31 -12.61
C LEU A 136 24.64 -3.42 -14.01
N THR A 137 23.83 -3.19 -15.03
CA THR A 137 24.30 -3.14 -16.43
C THR A 137 25.20 -1.93 -16.69
N GLN A 138 25.07 -0.87 -15.89
CA GLN A 138 25.85 0.35 -16.01
C GLN A 138 26.27 0.86 -14.61
N PRO A 139 27.45 1.50 -14.50
CA PRO A 139 27.89 2.05 -13.24
C PRO A 139 27.04 3.26 -12.82
N ILE A 140 26.87 3.44 -11.51
CA ILE A 140 26.24 4.64 -10.95
C ILE A 140 27.31 5.73 -10.82
N PRO A 141 27.12 6.93 -11.42
CA PRO A 141 28.06 8.02 -11.25
C PRO A 141 28.20 8.44 -9.78
N ASN A 142 29.43 8.59 -9.28
CA ASN A 142 29.74 8.98 -7.90
C ASN A 142 29.15 8.03 -6.83
N ALA A 143 29.04 6.72 -7.14
CA ALA A 143 28.51 5.72 -6.22
C ALA A 143 29.25 5.65 -4.87
N ASP A 144 30.54 5.99 -4.86
CA ASP A 144 31.44 6.09 -3.71
C ASP A 144 31.14 7.28 -2.79
N ARG A 145 30.26 8.20 -3.21
CA ARG A 145 29.90 9.42 -2.45
C ARG A 145 28.42 9.51 -2.12
N ILE A 146 27.57 8.88 -2.94
CA ILE A 146 26.12 8.87 -2.74
C ILE A 146 25.81 7.82 -1.67
N THR A 147 25.12 8.25 -0.62
CA THR A 147 24.68 7.36 0.47
C THR A 147 23.24 6.90 0.30
N LEU A 148 22.86 5.82 0.99
CA LEU A 148 21.45 5.40 1.11
C LEU A 148 20.57 6.53 1.67
N LYS A 149 21.11 7.36 2.57
CA LYS A 149 20.45 8.56 3.12
C LYS A 149 20.17 9.59 2.03
N ASN A 150 21.11 9.80 1.11
CA ASN A 150 20.89 10.72 0.00
C ASN A 150 19.77 10.22 -0.92
N LEU A 151 19.67 8.90 -1.15
CA LEU A 151 18.54 8.32 -1.88
C LEU A 151 17.22 8.50 -1.14
N ALA A 152 17.19 8.21 0.17
CA ALA A 152 15.99 8.34 1.00
C ALA A 152 15.46 9.78 1.05
N ASN A 153 16.37 10.75 1.08
CA ASN A 153 16.05 12.18 1.11
C ASN A 153 15.89 12.81 -0.29
N MET A 154 16.03 12.05 -1.36
CA MET A 154 15.97 12.57 -2.74
C MET A 154 17.05 13.64 -3.03
N THR A 155 18.21 13.57 -2.36
CA THR A 155 19.32 14.53 -2.48
C THR A 155 20.59 13.91 -3.09
N SER A 156 20.49 12.78 -3.79
CA SER A 156 21.64 12.10 -4.40
C SER A 156 22.22 12.81 -5.62
N GLY A 157 21.45 13.72 -6.23
CA GLY A 157 21.85 14.36 -7.50
C GLY A 157 21.73 13.45 -8.72
N LEU A 158 21.24 12.21 -8.56
CA LEU A 158 20.98 11.32 -9.70
C LEU A 158 19.80 11.84 -10.53
N ALA A 159 20.01 11.90 -11.85
CA ALA A 159 18.98 12.28 -12.80
C ALA A 159 17.82 11.27 -12.79
N SER A 160 16.58 11.77 -12.91
CA SER A 160 15.42 10.90 -12.99
C SER A 160 15.25 10.40 -14.42
N TYR A 161 15.42 9.10 -14.64
CA TYR A 161 15.15 8.48 -15.94
C TYR A 161 13.68 8.62 -16.36
N THR A 162 12.76 8.83 -15.42
CA THR A 162 11.34 9.05 -15.75
C THR A 162 11.06 10.40 -16.41
N PHE A 163 12.03 11.31 -16.41
CA PHE A 163 11.98 12.58 -17.16
C PHE A 163 12.79 12.51 -18.46
N ASP A 164 13.42 11.37 -18.75
CA ASP A 164 14.07 11.15 -20.02
C ASP A 164 13.01 11.00 -21.13
N PRO A 165 13.06 11.79 -22.22
CA PRO A 165 12.08 11.72 -23.29
C PRO A 165 12.00 10.35 -23.96
N VAL A 166 13.15 9.67 -24.16
CA VAL A 166 13.19 8.34 -24.78
C VAL A 166 12.48 7.33 -23.90
N PHE A 167 12.68 7.42 -22.58
CA PHE A 167 11.95 6.59 -21.63
C PHE A 167 10.45 6.88 -21.64
N GLN A 168 10.04 8.15 -21.62
CA GLN A 168 8.62 8.52 -21.64
C GLN A 168 7.92 8.03 -22.90
N ASP A 169 8.52 8.24 -24.08
CA ASP A 169 7.98 7.79 -25.36
C ASP A 169 7.82 6.27 -25.39
N ALA A 170 8.84 5.53 -24.92
CA ALA A 170 8.77 4.07 -24.86
C ALA A 170 7.70 3.58 -23.87
N PHE A 171 7.60 4.20 -22.69
CA PHE A 171 6.69 3.79 -21.63
C PHE A 171 5.22 4.11 -21.95
N PHE A 172 4.94 5.29 -22.49
CA PHE A 172 3.58 5.71 -22.85
C PHE A 172 3.15 5.21 -24.23
N GLY A 173 4.10 4.99 -25.15
CA GLY A 173 3.83 4.44 -26.48
C GLY A 173 3.56 2.93 -26.48
N ASN A 174 4.03 2.19 -25.47
CA ASN A 174 3.73 0.78 -25.30
C ASN A 174 3.42 0.45 -23.82
N PRO A 175 2.14 0.52 -23.41
CA PRO A 175 1.74 0.25 -22.03
C PRO A 175 1.92 -1.22 -21.59
N GLN A 176 2.19 -2.14 -22.52
CA GLN A 176 2.53 -3.54 -22.24
C GLN A 176 4.04 -3.80 -22.19
N LEU A 177 4.87 -2.76 -22.38
CA LEU A 177 6.32 -2.88 -22.32
C LEU A 177 6.73 -3.39 -20.94
N THR A 178 7.23 -4.62 -20.93
CA THR A 178 7.77 -5.22 -19.71
C THR A 178 9.24 -4.84 -19.61
N MET A 179 9.59 -4.01 -18.63
CA MET A 179 10.98 -3.70 -18.33
C MET A 179 11.58 -4.85 -17.54
N ALA A 180 12.17 -5.81 -18.26
CA ALA A 180 12.94 -6.88 -17.63
C ALA A 180 14.21 -6.31 -17.00
N THR A 181 14.48 -6.65 -15.73
CA THR A 181 15.84 -6.67 -15.20
C THR A 181 16.69 -7.57 -16.09
N ALA A 182 17.90 -7.10 -16.46
CA ALA A 182 18.84 -7.83 -17.31
C ALA A 182 18.85 -9.34 -16.97
N GLY A 183 18.34 -10.13 -17.92
CA GLY A 183 18.02 -11.53 -17.65
C GLY A 183 17.38 -12.24 -18.85
N SER A 184 17.85 -11.95 -20.07
CA SER A 184 17.57 -12.79 -21.23
C SER A 184 18.88 -13.31 -21.80
N GLY A 185 19.36 -14.43 -21.27
CA GLY A 185 20.49 -15.14 -21.84
C GLY A 185 21.24 -16.01 -20.83
N GLN A 186 20.75 -17.23 -20.63
CA GLN A 186 21.54 -18.39 -20.20
C GLN A 186 22.54 -18.15 -19.05
N TYR A 187 22.11 -18.08 -17.80
CA TYR A 187 23.03 -18.38 -16.70
C TYR A 187 22.40 -19.30 -15.66
N ARG A 188 23.07 -20.45 -15.49
CA ARG A 188 22.72 -21.54 -14.58
C ARG A 188 23.09 -21.08 -13.17
N HIS A 189 22.09 -20.73 -12.35
CA HIS A 189 22.33 -20.34 -10.96
C HIS A 189 23.01 -21.47 -10.17
N ARG A 190 24.24 -21.24 -9.71
CA ARG A 190 24.65 -21.75 -8.40
C ARG A 190 24.00 -20.85 -7.36
N GLN A 191 23.25 -21.46 -6.45
CA GLN A 191 22.62 -20.78 -5.33
C GLN A 191 23.70 -20.17 -4.43
N HIS A 192 23.97 -18.88 -4.58
CA HIS A 192 24.58 -18.10 -3.51
C HIS A 192 23.45 -17.40 -2.75
N ARG A 193 23.40 -17.66 -1.43
CA ARG A 193 22.44 -17.07 -0.51
C ARG A 193 22.56 -15.54 -0.60
N CYS A 194 21.59 -14.88 -1.20
CA CYS A 194 21.42 -13.43 -1.04
C CYS A 194 21.24 -13.14 0.46
N ARG A 195 22.13 -12.35 1.04
CA ARG A 195 21.97 -11.82 2.40
C ARG A 195 20.87 -10.75 2.36
N LEU A 196 19.89 -10.87 3.26
CA LEU A 196 18.70 -10.03 3.42
C LEU A 196 18.85 -8.49 3.22
N PRO A 197 19.92 -7.80 3.64
CA PRO A 197 20.02 -6.34 3.45
C PRO A 197 20.10 -5.91 1.97
N VAL A 198 20.56 -6.81 1.08
CA VAL A 198 20.82 -6.51 -0.32
C VAL A 198 19.51 -6.31 -1.11
N CYS A 199 18.40 -6.95 -0.72
CA CYS A 199 17.13 -6.83 -1.45
C CYS A 199 16.38 -5.52 -1.17
N ALA A 200 16.63 -4.83 -0.06
CA ALA A 200 15.87 -3.64 0.33
C ALA A 200 16.44 -2.33 -0.24
N ALA A 201 17.74 -2.28 -0.53
CA ALA A 201 18.41 -1.08 -1.02
C ALA A 201 18.01 -0.68 -2.47
N GLY A 202 17.43 -1.60 -3.25
CA GLY A 202 17.10 -1.40 -4.67
C GLY A 202 15.87 -0.53 -4.98
N LEU A 203 15.15 -0.01 -3.98
CA LEU A 203 13.84 0.64 -4.20
C LEU A 203 13.80 2.17 -4.06
N LEU A 204 14.92 2.83 -3.74
CA LEU A 204 14.93 4.30 -3.62
C LEU A 204 15.36 4.99 -4.92
N ARG A 205 14.35 5.56 -5.58
CA ARG A 205 14.40 6.43 -6.77
C ARG A 205 14.84 5.80 -8.10
N THR A 206 15.48 4.63 -8.08
CA THR A 206 15.39 3.66 -9.16
C THR A 206 14.19 2.74 -8.86
N GLY A 207 13.14 2.82 -9.67
CA GLY A 207 11.92 2.04 -9.50
C GLY A 207 12.10 0.57 -9.87
N HIS A 208 13.08 -0.12 -9.30
CA HIS A 208 13.16 -1.57 -9.41
C HIS A 208 12.28 -2.22 -8.36
N ARG A 209 11.10 -2.60 -8.84
CA ARG A 209 10.22 -3.61 -8.25
C ARG A 209 11.00 -4.91 -8.14
N LEU A 210 11.45 -5.26 -6.93
CA LEU A 210 11.75 -6.66 -6.59
C LEU A 210 10.39 -7.38 -6.53
N VAL A 211 10.03 -8.06 -7.62
CA VAL A 211 8.85 -8.91 -7.67
C VAL A 211 9.10 -10.10 -6.76
N LEU A 212 8.63 -10.03 -5.52
CA LEU A 212 8.26 -11.24 -4.78
C LEU A 212 7.03 -11.82 -5.49
N GLN A 213 7.27 -12.75 -6.42
CA GLN A 213 6.22 -13.62 -6.91
C GLN A 213 5.86 -14.58 -5.78
N GLN A 214 4.84 -14.22 -5.00
CA GLN A 214 4.09 -15.23 -4.27
C GLN A 214 3.38 -16.10 -5.30
N HIS A 215 3.94 -17.30 -5.51
CA HIS A 215 3.31 -18.36 -6.25
C HIS A 215 2.06 -18.79 -5.45
N GLN A 216 0.89 -18.27 -5.81
CA GLN A 216 -0.36 -18.90 -5.39
C GLN A 216 -0.61 -20.09 -6.33
N HIS A 217 -0.69 -21.26 -5.73
CA HIS A 217 -1.12 -22.48 -6.38
C HIS A 217 -2.51 -22.28 -6.99
N GLY A 218 -2.64 -22.62 -8.28
CA GLY A 218 -3.91 -22.62 -9.00
C GLY A 218 -3.77 -23.52 -10.22
N ASP A 219 -4.02 -24.82 -10.01
CA ASP A 219 -4.22 -25.80 -11.06
C ASP A 219 -5.37 -25.34 -11.96
N ALA A 220 -5.11 -25.07 -13.23
CA ALA A 220 -6.14 -24.96 -14.25
C ALA A 220 -5.56 -25.45 -15.59
N ARG A 221 -5.74 -26.75 -15.82
CA ARG A 221 -5.69 -27.34 -17.16
C ARG A 221 -6.81 -26.71 -17.99
N PHE A 222 -6.52 -26.24 -19.20
CA PHE A 222 -7.44 -26.38 -20.32
C PHE A 222 -6.63 -26.52 -21.61
N GLY A 223 -6.70 -27.72 -22.20
CA GLY A 223 -6.43 -27.93 -23.60
C GLY A 223 -7.68 -27.67 -24.43
N GLY A 224 -7.45 -27.40 -25.70
CA GLY A 224 -8.42 -27.22 -26.78
C GLY A 224 -7.66 -26.83 -28.03
#